data_AF-A0A2G9TZ90-F1
#
_entry.id   AF-A0A2G9TZ90-F1
#
_cell.length_a   1.000
_cell.length_b   1.000
_cell.length_c   1.000
_cell.angle_alpha   90.00
_cell.angle_beta   90.00
_cell.angle_gamma   90.00
#
_symmetry.space_group_name_H-M   'P 1'
#
loop_
_entity.id
_entity.type
_entity.pdbx_description
1 polymer ?
#
loop_
_entity_poly.entity_id
_entity_poly.type
_entity_poly.pdbx_seq_one_letter_code
_entity_poly.pdbx_strand_id
1 'polypeptide(L)'
;MTLGTAAIVVAGLLATTRVTKTKLSETKIVFLGAGAAGLGVAELCVAQMMDEGLTKEQASANIFMLNSKGLITKERAKGLTALHQQFAKDLPETPKLLDVIKMVKPNALMGKL
;
A
#
# COMPACT_ATOMS: atom_id res chain seq x y z
N MET A 1 -4.73 -5.29 -16.80
CA MET A 1 -3.90 -6.07 -15.87
C MET A 1 -4.79 -7.05 -15.16
N THR A 2 -4.44 -8.33 -15.18
CA THR A 2 -5.34 -9.42 -14.76
C THR A 2 -5.24 -9.65 -13.25
N LEU A 3 -6.34 -10.06 -12.61
CA LEU A 3 -6.44 -10.42 -11.19
C LEU A 3 -5.30 -11.37 -10.73
N GLY A 4 -4.75 -12.17 -11.66
CA GLY A 4 -3.64 -13.08 -11.38
C GLY A 4 -2.35 -12.42 -10.89
N THR A 5 -2.00 -11.20 -11.34
CA THR A 5 -0.79 -10.50 -10.84
C THR A 5 -0.99 -10.05 -9.40
N ALA A 6 -2.18 -9.58 -9.06
CA ALA A 6 -2.48 -9.15 -7.70
C ALA A 6 -2.56 -10.35 -6.75
N ALA A 7 -3.16 -11.46 -7.19
CA ALA A 7 -3.28 -12.68 -6.41
C ALA A 7 -1.92 -13.29 -6.05
N ILE A 8 -0.98 -13.39 -7.00
CA ILE A 8 0.33 -14.01 -6.72
C ILE A 8 1.17 -13.16 -5.75
N VAL A 9 1.06 -11.84 -5.84
CA VAL A 9 1.75 -10.91 -4.93
C VAL A 9 1.20 -11.03 -3.51
N VAL A 10 -0.13 -11.07 -3.35
CA VAL A 10 -0.76 -11.27 -2.04
C VAL A 10 -0.46 -12.65 -1.48
N ALA A 11 -0.43 -13.70 -2.31
CA ALA A 11 0.00 -15.03 -1.88
C ALA A 11 1.44 -15.03 -1.35
N GLY A 12 2.35 -14.28 -1.99
CA GLY A 12 3.70 -14.06 -1.51
C GLY A 12 3.73 -13.37 -0.14
N LEU A 13 2.96 -12.29 0.04
CA LEU A 13 2.82 -11.61 1.33
C LEU A 13 2.26 -12.52 2.43
N LEU A 14 1.25 -13.33 2.12
CA LEU A 14 0.69 -14.30 3.07
C LEU A 14 1.65 -15.45 3.39
N ALA A 15 2.57 -15.78 2.49
CA ALA A 15 3.62 -16.73 2.80
C ALA A 15 4.64 -16.14 3.78
N THR A 16 4.97 -14.84 3.68
CA THR A 16 5.93 -14.19 4.58
C THR A 16 5.39 -14.04 6.00
N THR A 17 4.07 -13.90 6.20
CA THR A 17 3.46 -13.85 7.55
C THR A 17 3.79 -15.08 8.39
N ARG A 18 3.97 -16.25 7.77
CA ARG A 18 4.36 -17.49 8.45
C ARG A 18 5.78 -17.45 9.02
N VAL A 19 6.65 -16.66 8.38
CA VAL A 19 8.05 -16.46 8.77
C VAL A 19 8.17 -15.32 9.76
N THR A 20 7.56 -14.17 9.47
CA THR A 20 7.59 -12.98 10.33
C THR A 20 6.73 -13.13 11.59
N LYS A 21 5.79 -14.09 11.59
CA LYS A 21 4.77 -14.28 12.64
C LYS A 21 3.92 -13.03 12.87
N THR A 22 3.73 -12.23 11.82
CA THR A 22 2.95 -10.98 11.84
C THR A 22 1.82 -11.08 10.83
N LYS A 23 0.59 -10.72 11.22
CA LYS A 23 -0.57 -10.73 10.31
C LYS A 23 -0.47 -9.61 9.29
N LEU A 24 -1.13 -9.74 8.14
CA LEU A 24 -1.08 -8.67 7.13
C LEU A 24 -1.69 -7.37 7.65
N SER A 25 -2.77 -7.46 8.43
CA SER A 25 -3.42 -6.38 9.17
C SER A 25 -2.50 -5.60 10.12
N GLU A 26 -1.39 -6.20 10.55
CA GLU A 26 -0.40 -5.56 11.43
C GLU A 26 0.78 -4.96 10.66
N THR A 27 0.83 -5.16 9.34
CA THR A 27 1.93 -4.69 8.50
C THR A 27 1.65 -3.37 7.81
N LYS A 28 2.68 -2.51 7.75
CA LYS A 28 2.69 -1.33 6.88
C LYS A 28 3.38 -1.66 5.57
N ILE A 29 2.73 -1.35 4.45
CA ILE A 29 3.20 -1.68 3.11
C ILE A 29 3.45 -0.40 2.33
N VAL A 30 4.65 -0.24 1.78
CA VAL A 30 5.00 0.88 0.90
C VAL A 30 5.09 0.39 -0.54
N PHE A 31 4.36 1.04 -1.44
CA PHE A 31 4.36 0.81 -2.88
C PHE A 31 5.11 1.94 -3.59
N LEU A 32 6.22 1.60 -4.24
CA LEU A 32 6.90 2.47 -5.20
C LEU A 32 6.28 2.26 -6.58
N GLY A 33 5.21 2.99 -6.83
CA GLY A 33 4.38 2.90 -8.04
C GLY A 33 2.89 2.94 -7.69
N ALA A 34 2.19 3.95 -8.20
CA ALA A 34 0.74 4.09 -8.09
C ALA A 34 0.03 3.85 -9.43
N GLY A 35 0.58 2.92 -10.23
CA GLY A 35 -0.04 2.48 -11.48
C GLY A 35 -1.19 1.50 -11.23
N ALA A 36 -1.81 1.01 -12.31
CA ALA A 36 -2.90 0.03 -12.25
C ALA A 36 -2.54 -1.23 -11.44
N ALA A 37 -1.28 -1.67 -11.50
CA ALA A 37 -0.79 -2.82 -10.75
C ALA A 37 -0.71 -2.58 -9.25
N GLY A 38 -0.02 -1.51 -8.85
CA GLY A 38 0.14 -1.15 -7.45
C GLY A 38 -1.22 -0.97 -6.78
N LEU A 39 -2.16 -0.32 -7.49
CA LEU A 39 -3.53 -0.14 -7.00
C LEU A 39 -4.30 -1.47 -6.89
N GLY A 40 -4.19 -2.35 -7.89
CA GLY A 40 -4.84 -3.65 -7.85
C GLY A 40 -4.33 -4.55 -6.73
N VAL A 41 -3.01 -4.55 -6.49
CA VAL A 41 -2.40 -5.26 -5.36
C VAL A 41 -2.83 -4.62 -4.03
N ALA A 42 -2.84 -3.29 -3.95
CA ALA A 42 -3.25 -2.57 -2.74
C ALA A 42 -4.70 -2.89 -2.36
N GLU A 43 -5.64 -2.91 -3.31
CA GLU A 43 -7.03 -3.28 -3.05
C GLU A 43 -7.18 -4.72 -2.53
N LEU A 44 -6.44 -5.69 -3.10
CA LEU A 44 -6.46 -7.05 -2.55
C LEU A 44 -5.81 -7.13 -1.16
N CYS A 45 -4.78 -6.34 -0.88
CA CYS A 45 -4.22 -6.24 0.46
C CYS A 45 -5.25 -5.67 1.44
N VAL A 46 -6.01 -4.65 1.04
CA VAL A 46 -7.11 -4.11 1.85
C VAL A 46 -8.15 -5.17 2.14
N ALA A 47 -8.61 -5.90 1.11
CA ALA A 47 -9.58 -6.98 1.29
C ALA A 47 -9.08 -8.05 2.26
N GLN A 48 -7.83 -8.49 2.11
CA GLN A 48 -7.23 -9.48 3.01
C GLN A 48 -7.08 -8.95 4.45
N MET A 49 -6.71 -7.67 4.63
CA MET A 49 -6.63 -7.05 5.96
C MET A 49 -8.01 -6.91 6.61
N MET A 50 -9.07 -6.68 5.81
CA MET A 50 -10.45 -6.66 6.29
C MET A 50 -10.93 -8.05 6.70
N ASP A 51 -10.58 -9.09 5.95
CA ASP A 51 -10.84 -10.49 6.32
C ASP A 51 -10.15 -10.87 7.63
N GLU A 52 -9.04 -10.21 7.97
CA GLU A 52 -8.34 -10.36 9.26
C GLU A 52 -8.95 -9.51 10.40
N GLY A 53 -9.99 -8.72 10.13
CA GLY A 53 -10.80 -8.01 11.12
C GLY A 53 -10.66 -6.48 11.14
N LEU A 54 -9.89 -5.88 10.22
CA LEU A 54 -9.80 -4.41 10.12
C LEU A 54 -10.99 -3.81 9.36
N THR A 55 -11.32 -2.55 9.65
CA THR A 55 -12.19 -1.78 8.75
C THR A 55 -11.43 -1.39 7.47
N LYS A 56 -12.16 -1.03 6.42
CA LYS A 56 -11.55 -0.59 5.14
C LYS A 56 -10.62 0.61 5.35
N GLU A 57 -10.98 1.53 6.24
CA GLU A 57 -10.22 2.73 6.57
C GLU A 57 -8.91 2.37 7.29
N GLN A 58 -8.97 1.45 8.26
CA GLN A 58 -7.80 0.95 8.98
C GLN A 58 -6.84 0.20 8.05
N ALA A 59 -7.37 -0.67 7.19
CA ALA A 59 -6.58 -1.40 6.21
C ALA A 59 -5.93 -0.44 5.19
N SER A 60 -6.68 0.55 4.67
CA SER A 60 -6.15 1.58 3.77
C SER A 60 -5.10 2.46 4.45
N ALA A 61 -5.22 2.69 5.78
CA ALA A 61 -4.24 3.44 6.56
C ALA A 61 -2.86 2.77 6.58
N ASN A 62 -2.80 1.44 6.46
CA ASN A 62 -1.56 0.66 6.44
C ASN A 62 -0.83 0.65 5.08
N ILE A 63 -1.47 1.12 4.01
CA ILE A 63 -0.91 1.13 2.66
C ILE A 63 -0.43 2.52 2.26
N PHE A 64 0.83 2.64 1.84
CA PHE A 64 1.47 3.90 1.46
C PHE A 64 1.92 3.82 0.01
N MET A 65 1.53 4.78 -0.84
CA MET A 65 1.84 4.75 -2.27
C MET A 65 2.64 5.96 -2.70
N LEU A 66 3.69 5.74 -3.49
CA LEU A 66 4.50 6.77 -4.12
C LEU A 66 4.35 6.72 -5.65
N ASN A 67 4.42 7.88 -6.28
CA ASN A 67 4.56 8.01 -7.74
C ASN A 67 5.81 8.85 -8.10
N SER A 68 5.96 9.22 -9.36
CA SER A 68 7.11 10.02 -9.85
C SER A 68 7.30 11.36 -9.13
N LYS A 69 6.25 11.86 -8.46
CA LYS A 69 6.26 13.10 -7.69
C LYS A 69 6.36 12.86 -6.18
N GLY A 70 6.52 11.61 -5.72
CA GLY A 70 6.62 11.25 -4.29
C GLY A 70 5.37 10.62 -3.69
N LEU A 71 5.31 10.63 -2.35
CA LEU A 71 4.17 10.12 -1.56
C LEU A 71 2.84 10.78 -1.98
N ILE A 72 1.79 9.97 -2.12
CA ILE A 72 0.43 10.47 -2.37
C ILE A 72 -0.14 11.02 -1.07
N THR A 73 -0.22 12.35 -0.98
CA THR A 73 -0.81 13.08 0.13
C THR A 73 -2.26 13.46 -0.16
N LYS A 74 -3.07 13.74 0.88
CA LYS A 74 -4.46 14.18 0.72
C LYS A 74 -4.57 15.42 -0.16
N GLU A 75 -3.68 16.40 0.02
CA GLU A 75 -3.62 17.61 -0.81
C GLU A 75 -3.44 17.29 -2.29
N ARG A 76 -2.50 16.39 -2.62
CA ARG A 76 -2.23 16.00 -4.01
C ARG A 76 -3.30 15.09 -4.59
N ALA A 77 -3.99 14.30 -3.77
CA ALA A 77 -5.00 13.36 -4.22
C ALA A 77 -6.31 14.03 -4.67
N LYS A 78 -6.55 15.30 -4.30
CA LYS A 78 -7.75 16.07 -4.73
C LYS A 78 -7.95 16.09 -6.25
N GLY A 79 -6.87 16.03 -7.03
CA GLY A 79 -6.90 15.97 -8.50
C GLY A 79 -6.69 14.57 -9.11
N LEU A 80 -6.69 13.50 -8.29
CA LEU A 80 -6.45 12.13 -8.73
C LEU A 80 -7.73 11.28 -8.67
N THR A 81 -7.65 10.04 -9.17
CA THR A 81 -8.78 9.10 -9.15
C THR A 81 -9.18 8.72 -7.71
N ALA A 82 -10.42 8.27 -7.52
CA ALA A 82 -10.95 7.84 -6.21
C ALA A 82 -10.06 6.78 -5.53
N LEU A 83 -9.45 5.87 -6.29
CA LEU A 83 -8.52 4.88 -5.74
C LEU A 83 -7.25 5.52 -5.17
N HIS A 84 -6.71 6.56 -5.82
CA HIS A 84 -5.58 7.29 -5.25
C HIS A 84 -5.97 8.07 -4.00
N GLN A 85 -7.20 8.59 -3.96
CA GLN A 85 -7.74 9.30 -2.80
C GLN A 85 -7.91 8.36 -1.59
N GLN A 86 -8.32 7.10 -1.81
CA GLN A 86 -8.41 6.09 -0.76
C GLN A 86 -7.08 5.85 -0.02
N PHE A 87 -5.96 5.86 -0.75
CA PHE A 87 -4.63 5.63 -0.18
C PHE A 87 -3.87 6.91 0.18
N ALA A 88 -4.49 8.07 0.02
CA ALA A 88 -3.87 9.35 0.26
C ALA A 88 -3.59 9.58 1.76
N LYS A 89 -2.38 10.05 2.08
CA LYS A 89 -1.94 10.25 3.46
C LYS A 89 -2.00 11.69 3.90
N ASP A 90 -2.35 11.87 5.16
CA ASP A 90 -2.26 13.15 5.85
C ASP A 90 -0.83 13.33 6.42
N LEU A 91 0.13 13.44 5.51
CA LEU A 91 1.55 13.48 5.81
C LEU A 91 2.22 14.58 4.97
N PRO A 92 3.36 15.12 5.43
CA PRO A 92 4.10 16.11 4.67
C PRO A 92 4.52 15.55 3.30
N GLU A 93 4.58 16.43 2.31
CA GLU A 93 5.05 16.04 0.99
C GLU A 93 6.47 15.48 1.06
N THR A 94 6.58 14.21 0.72
CA THR A 94 7.84 13.46 0.83
C THR A 94 8.20 12.90 -0.55
N PRO A 95 9.11 13.56 -1.29
CA PRO A 95 9.43 13.17 -2.66
C PRO A 95 10.32 11.92 -2.73
N LYS A 96 11.22 11.73 -1.77
CA LYS A 96 12.19 10.64 -1.78
C LYS A 96 11.64 9.41 -1.08
N LEU A 97 11.79 8.26 -1.73
CA LEU A 97 11.41 6.95 -1.16
C LEU A 97 12.09 6.71 0.19
N LEU A 98 13.38 7.03 0.31
CA LEU A 98 14.14 6.82 1.53
C LEU A 98 13.53 7.55 2.74
N ASP A 99 13.03 8.77 2.52
CA ASP A 99 12.42 9.56 3.59
C ASP A 99 11.06 8.97 4.00
N VAL A 100 10.28 8.46 3.02
CA VAL A 100 9.05 7.72 3.32
C VAL A 100 9.34 6.44 4.12
N ILE A 101 10.38 5.68 3.75
CA ILE A 101 10.76 4.46 4.48
C ILE A 101 11.17 4.80 5.92
N LYS A 102 11.97 5.84 6.13
CA LYS A 102 12.38 6.28 7.48
C LYS A 102 11.19 6.73 8.34
N MET A 103 10.23 7.42 7.73
CA MET A 103 9.03 7.91 8.39
C MET A 103 8.05 6.78 8.73
N VAL A 104 7.73 5.94 7.75
CA VAL A 104 6.68 4.91 7.87
C VAL A 104 7.18 3.66 8.60
N LYS A 105 8.47 3.33 8.44
CA LYS A 105 9.10 2.07 8.86
C LYS A 105 8.28 0.86 8.40
N PRO A 106 8.14 0.65 7.08
CA PRO A 106 7.29 -0.39 6.53
C PRO A 106 7.86 -1.79 6.80
N ASN A 107 6.98 -2.78 6.89
CA ASN A 107 7.35 -4.19 6.95
C ASN A 107 7.59 -4.77 5.55
N ALA A 108 6.96 -4.18 4.53
CA ALA A 108 7.09 -4.59 3.15
C ALA A 108 7.27 -3.39 2.22
N LEU A 109 8.19 -3.51 1.26
CA LEU A 109 8.43 -2.55 0.20
C LEU A 109 8.18 -3.23 -1.15
N MET A 110 7.19 -2.73 -1.90
CA MET A 110 6.80 -3.22 -3.21
C MET A 110 7.31 -2.25 -4.27
N GLY A 111 8.17 -2.71 -5.18
CA GLY A 111 8.77 -1.86 -6.22
C GLY A 111 8.43 -2.34 -7.63
N LYS A 112 8.17 -1.38 -8.55
CA LYS A 112 7.89 -1.65 -9.98
C LYS A 112 6.77 -2.70 -10.19
N LEU A 113 5.56 -2.33 -9.76
CA LEU A 113 4.33 -2.98 -10.17
C LEU A 113 3.70 -2.19 -11.33
#